data_AF-A0A453J9F5-F1
#
_entry.id   AF-A0A453J9F5-F1
#
_cell.length_a   1.000
_cell.length_b   1.000
_cell.length_c   1.000
_cell.angle_alpha   90.00
_cell.angle_beta   90.00
_cell.angle_gamma   90.00
#
_symmetry.space_group_name_H-M   'P 1'
#
loop_
_entity.id
_entity.type
_entity.pdbx_description
1 polymer ?
#
loop_
_entity_poly.entity_id
_entity_poly.type
_entity_poly.pdbx_seq_one_letter_code
_entity_poly.pdbx_strand_id
1 'polypeptide(L)'
;FTVRSTSLQELLVNRMKAVRGRAEACALRQFTALSSFLDGVEYSWSCSYPKVTHGLGLWGLLELGLKTSKRQGEEVLSLYMCAQDSLSFQDQERGFAAEIGKHVVTQFSALNLHLTTKGHAFGAFVLRLLGMHRLKDIHNFNIDVSRSEVKEACPLNCPCDGPKGWKSQTISLNLRKVKIEGFKGENHELDFLKVVLRCSPTLKSVTVKLPDRDMPSDDWCTKIHNIFGEYPYVEGNIDLISG
;
A
#
# COMPACT_ATOMS: atom_id res chain seq x y z
N PHE A 1 -0.14 -20.99 13.36
CA PHE A 1 -1.24 -21.91 13.00
C PHE A 1 -1.71 -21.57 11.59
N THR A 2 -2.29 -22.54 10.87
CA THR A 2 -2.90 -22.29 9.56
C THR A 2 -4.36 -22.73 9.61
N VAL A 3 -5.29 -21.84 9.28
CA VAL A 3 -6.71 -22.16 9.12
C VAL A 3 -7.04 -22.07 7.64
N ARG A 4 -7.64 -23.12 7.08
CA ARG A 4 -8.16 -23.13 5.71
C ARG A 4 -9.64 -23.43 5.79
N SER A 5 -10.48 -22.49 5.36
CA SER A 5 -11.92 -22.70 5.33
C SER A 5 -12.60 -21.74 4.38
N THR A 6 -13.37 -22.28 3.44
CA THR A 6 -14.16 -21.51 2.48
C THR A 6 -15.44 -20.93 3.09
N SER A 7 -15.86 -21.41 4.26
CA SER A 7 -17.10 -21.03 4.95
C SER A 7 -16.88 -20.31 6.28
N LEU A 8 -15.62 -20.13 6.72
CA LEU A 8 -15.31 -19.48 7.99
C LEU A 8 -15.74 -18.02 7.94
N GLN A 9 -16.78 -17.69 8.71
CA GLN A 9 -17.32 -16.33 8.79
C GLN A 9 -16.69 -15.54 9.94
N GLU A 10 -16.27 -16.22 11.00
CA GLU A 10 -15.69 -15.59 12.19
C GLU A 10 -14.45 -16.34 12.63
N LEU A 11 -13.37 -15.59 12.91
CA LEU A 11 -12.16 -16.16 13.49
C LEU A 11 -11.83 -15.39 14.76
N LEU A 12 -11.93 -16.08 15.89
CA LEU A 12 -11.58 -15.55 17.21
C LEU A 12 -10.26 -16.16 17.67
N VAL A 13 -9.25 -15.31 17.87
CA VAL A 13 -7.93 -15.73 18.36
C VAL A 13 -7.80 -15.27 19.81
N ASN A 14 -7.91 -16.22 20.74
CA ASN A 14 -7.78 -15.98 22.17
C ASN A 14 -6.58 -16.77 22.72
N ARG A 15 -5.38 -16.15 22.84
CA ARG A 15 -4.20 -16.79 23.48
C ARG A 15 -3.20 -15.78 24.09
N MET A 16 -2.57 -16.20 25.19
CA MET A 16 -1.59 -15.45 26.02
C MET A 16 -0.14 -15.41 25.47
N LYS A 17 0.15 -15.88 24.26
CA LYS A 17 1.53 -15.90 23.68
C LYS A 17 1.53 -15.36 22.26
N ALA A 18 2.70 -14.94 21.76
CA ALA A 18 2.87 -14.49 20.37
C ALA A 18 2.40 -15.59 19.40
N VAL A 19 1.55 -15.23 18.45
CA VAL A 19 0.99 -16.19 17.48
C VAL A 19 1.18 -15.68 16.06
N ARG A 20 1.85 -16.50 15.24
CA ARG A 20 1.84 -16.35 13.78
C ARG A 20 0.74 -17.23 13.20
N GLY A 21 -0.27 -16.61 12.58
CA GLY A 21 -1.40 -17.27 11.95
C GLY A 21 -1.39 -17.03 10.44
N ARG A 22 -1.82 -18.00 9.64
CA ARG A 22 -2.26 -17.78 8.25
C ARG A 22 -3.71 -18.26 8.15
N ALA A 23 -4.61 -17.44 7.64
CA ALA A 23 -6.01 -17.82 7.46
C ALA A 23 -6.37 -17.70 5.97
N GLU A 24 -6.71 -18.81 5.33
CA GLU A 24 -7.33 -18.83 4.00
C GLU A 24 -8.85 -18.89 4.23
N ALA A 25 -9.49 -17.73 4.36
CA ALA A 25 -10.89 -17.60 4.77
C ALA A 25 -11.69 -16.62 3.90
N CYS A 26 -12.16 -17.09 2.74
CA CYS A 26 -12.84 -16.26 1.73
C CYS A 26 -14.18 -15.66 2.21
N ALA A 27 -14.84 -16.30 3.17
CA ALA A 27 -16.13 -15.88 3.71
C ALA A 27 -16.01 -15.08 5.02
N LEU A 28 -14.79 -14.70 5.44
CA LEU A 28 -14.57 -14.05 6.71
C LEU A 28 -15.32 -12.72 6.74
N ARG A 29 -16.24 -12.61 7.70
CA ARG A 29 -17.04 -11.42 7.99
C ARG A 29 -16.42 -10.63 9.12
N GLN A 30 -15.87 -11.32 10.12
CA GLN A 30 -15.30 -10.68 11.31
C GLN A 30 -14.07 -11.44 11.80
N PHE A 31 -13.00 -10.69 12.06
CA PHE A 31 -11.81 -11.20 12.76
C PHE A 31 -11.68 -10.51 14.11
N THR A 32 -11.79 -11.26 15.20
CA THR A 32 -11.67 -10.71 16.55
C THR A 32 -10.44 -11.28 17.24
N ALA A 33 -9.42 -10.45 17.38
CA ALA A 33 -8.37 -10.66 18.38
C ALA A 33 -8.81 -9.89 19.64
N LEU A 34 -9.20 -10.60 20.70
CA LEU A 34 -9.66 -9.96 21.94
C LEU A 34 -8.46 -9.27 22.61
N SER A 35 -8.46 -7.94 22.54
CA SER A 35 -7.38 -7.04 22.97
C SER A 35 -7.34 -6.78 24.47
N SER A 36 -8.34 -7.20 25.24
CA SER A 36 -8.42 -6.92 26.68
C SER A 36 -7.25 -7.49 27.51
N PHE A 37 -6.37 -8.28 26.90
CA PHE A 37 -5.13 -8.79 27.50
C PHE A 37 -3.88 -8.65 26.58
N LEU A 38 -3.93 -7.84 25.50
CA LEU A 38 -2.92 -7.83 24.41
C LEU A 38 -1.89 -6.70 24.45
N ASP A 39 -1.73 -5.97 25.56
CA ASP A 39 -0.60 -5.04 25.68
C ASP A 39 0.73 -5.80 25.54
N GLY A 40 1.46 -5.52 24.46
CA GLY A 40 2.77 -6.08 24.20
C GLY A 40 2.80 -7.49 23.59
N VAL A 41 1.76 -7.96 22.90
CA VAL A 41 1.77 -9.24 22.16
C VAL A 41 1.90 -9.01 20.64
N GLU A 42 2.96 -9.56 20.02
CA GLU A 42 3.12 -9.57 18.56
C GLU A 42 2.19 -10.63 17.96
N TYR A 43 1.37 -10.19 17.00
CA TYR A 43 0.55 -11.05 16.18
C TYR A 43 0.75 -10.71 14.72
N SER A 44 0.62 -11.72 13.87
CA SER A 44 0.59 -11.55 12.42
C SER A 44 -0.42 -12.52 11.82
N TRP A 45 -1.28 -11.99 10.97
CA TRP A 45 -2.24 -12.78 10.23
C TRP A 45 -2.40 -12.23 8.81
N SER A 46 -2.83 -13.07 7.88
CA SER A 46 -3.25 -12.64 6.56
C SER A 46 -4.46 -13.42 6.07
N CYS A 47 -5.25 -12.76 5.21
CA CYS A 47 -6.36 -13.31 4.44
C CYS A 47 -6.02 -13.20 2.96
N SER A 48 -5.97 -14.34 2.29
CA SER A 48 -5.72 -14.43 0.85
C SER A 48 -7.04 -14.64 0.10
N TYR A 49 -7.18 -14.00 -1.06
CA TYR A 49 -8.34 -14.05 -1.93
C TYR A 49 -8.00 -14.84 -3.19
N PRO A 50 -8.47 -16.09 -3.35
CA PRO A 50 -8.18 -16.93 -4.51
C PRO A 50 -8.71 -16.36 -5.83
N LYS A 51 -9.73 -15.51 -5.73
CA LYS A 51 -10.29 -14.73 -6.83
C LYS A 51 -10.35 -13.28 -6.39
N VAL A 52 -10.00 -12.38 -7.29
CA VAL A 52 -10.08 -10.94 -7.03
C VAL A 52 -11.55 -10.53 -6.99
N THR A 53 -12.08 -10.37 -5.78
CA THR A 53 -13.48 -9.96 -5.53
C THR A 53 -13.57 -8.53 -4.98
N HIS A 54 -12.48 -7.99 -4.47
CA HIS A 54 -12.38 -6.64 -3.93
C HIS A 54 -11.21 -5.92 -4.61
N GLY A 55 -11.36 -4.62 -4.78
CA GLY A 55 -10.31 -3.80 -5.37
C GLY A 55 -10.69 -2.32 -5.40
N LEU A 56 -9.79 -1.52 -5.94
CA LEU A 56 -9.95 -0.08 -6.08
C LEU A 56 -9.39 0.36 -7.43
N GLY A 57 -10.25 0.89 -8.29
CA GLY A 57 -9.86 1.21 -9.68
C GLY A 57 -9.48 -0.07 -10.42
N LEU A 58 -8.26 -0.16 -10.94
CA LEU A 58 -7.76 -1.38 -11.62
C LEU A 58 -7.06 -2.36 -10.68
N TRP A 59 -6.91 -2.00 -9.40
CA TRP A 59 -6.07 -2.75 -8.48
C TRP A 59 -6.92 -3.72 -7.69
N GLY A 60 -6.70 -5.00 -7.95
CA GLY A 60 -7.36 -6.11 -7.30
C GLY A 60 -6.63 -6.57 -6.03
N LEU A 61 -7.35 -6.79 -4.94
CA LEU A 61 -6.79 -7.31 -3.69
C LEU A 61 -6.56 -8.82 -3.79
N LEU A 62 -5.33 -9.26 -3.54
CA LEU A 62 -4.91 -10.66 -3.51
C LEU A 62 -4.72 -11.17 -2.09
N GLU A 63 -4.14 -10.33 -1.23
CA GLU A 63 -3.92 -10.67 0.17
C GLU A 63 -3.95 -9.42 1.02
N LEU A 64 -4.56 -9.53 2.19
CA LEU A 64 -4.53 -8.52 3.24
C LEU A 64 -3.87 -9.13 4.47
N GLY A 65 -2.79 -8.53 4.93
CA GLY A 65 -2.06 -8.93 6.12
C GLY A 65 -2.11 -7.85 7.19
N LEU A 66 -2.21 -8.25 8.46
CA LEU A 66 -1.98 -7.38 9.61
C LEU A 66 -0.84 -7.91 10.44
N LYS A 67 -0.04 -6.98 10.96
CA LYS A 67 1.05 -7.30 11.89
C LYS A 67 1.16 -6.23 12.96
N THR A 68 1.39 -6.64 14.20
CA THR A 68 1.79 -5.75 15.28
C THR A 68 3.25 -5.98 15.66
N SER A 69 3.98 -4.89 15.90
CA SER A 69 5.37 -4.96 16.34
C SER A 69 5.50 -4.54 17.79
N LYS A 70 6.01 -5.43 18.65
CA LYS A 70 6.33 -5.12 20.06
C LYS A 70 7.31 -3.96 20.23
N ARG A 71 8.22 -3.75 19.26
CA ARG A 71 9.33 -2.79 19.42
C ARG A 71 8.92 -1.33 19.23
N GLN A 72 7.77 -1.06 18.60
CA GLN A 72 7.35 0.31 18.28
C GLN A 72 5.87 0.57 18.56
N GLY A 73 5.09 -0.42 19.03
CA GLY A 73 3.64 -0.30 19.13
C GLY A 73 2.97 -0.05 17.77
N GLU A 74 3.68 -0.37 16.68
CA GLU A 74 3.27 -0.04 15.32
C GLU A 74 2.35 -1.16 14.81
N GLU A 75 1.14 -0.77 14.43
CA GLU A 75 0.17 -1.64 13.77
C GLU A 75 0.28 -1.42 12.25
N VAL A 76 0.66 -2.48 11.55
CA VAL A 76 0.99 -2.45 10.12
C VAL A 76 -0.09 -3.18 9.34
N LEU A 77 -0.74 -2.45 8.43
CA LEU A 77 -1.56 -3.01 7.37
C LEU A 77 -0.67 -3.35 6.18
N SER A 78 -0.77 -4.56 5.65
CA SER A 78 -0.08 -4.99 4.42
C SER A 78 -1.11 -5.36 3.37
N LEU A 79 -1.07 -4.71 2.22
CA LEU A 79 -1.96 -4.97 1.08
C LEU A 79 -1.14 -5.50 -0.08
N TYR A 80 -1.51 -6.66 -0.59
CA TYR A 80 -0.96 -7.25 -1.81
C TYR A 80 -1.99 -7.11 -2.91
N MET A 81 -1.65 -6.34 -3.95
CA MET A 81 -2.58 -6.01 -5.00
C MET A 81 -1.96 -6.20 -6.38
N CYS A 82 -2.77 -6.61 -7.34
CA CYS A 82 -2.35 -6.75 -8.73
C CYS A 82 -3.25 -5.94 -9.67
N ALA A 83 -2.60 -5.29 -10.64
CA ALA A 83 -3.31 -4.58 -11.69
C ALA A 83 -4.11 -5.58 -12.55
N GLN A 84 -5.36 -5.25 -12.81
CA GLN A 84 -6.26 -6.04 -13.65
C GLN A 84 -6.38 -5.41 -15.03
N ASP A 85 -6.20 -6.20 -16.08
CA ASP A 85 -6.31 -5.73 -17.46
C ASP A 85 -7.77 -5.66 -17.96
N SER A 86 -8.66 -6.49 -17.39
CA SER A 86 -10.07 -6.62 -17.83
C SER A 86 -11.11 -6.35 -16.75
N LEU A 87 -10.70 -6.19 -15.49
CA LEU A 87 -11.60 -5.97 -14.37
C LEU A 87 -11.39 -4.56 -13.81
N SER A 88 -12.50 -3.83 -13.64
CA SER A 88 -12.50 -2.49 -13.06
C SER A 88 -13.39 -2.48 -11.82
N PHE A 89 -12.81 -2.00 -10.72
CA PHE A 89 -13.45 -1.79 -9.42
C PHE A 89 -13.81 -0.31 -9.23
N GLN A 90 -14.25 0.36 -10.31
CA GLN A 90 -14.84 1.70 -10.20
C GLN A 90 -16.04 1.65 -9.26
N ASP A 91 -16.19 2.70 -8.45
CA ASP A 91 -17.25 2.89 -7.45
C ASP A 91 -17.32 1.82 -6.34
N GLN A 92 -16.34 0.92 -6.25
CA GLN A 92 -16.26 -0.09 -5.19
C GLN A 92 -15.49 0.37 -3.95
N GLU A 93 -15.17 1.66 -3.82
CA GLU A 93 -14.50 2.23 -2.64
C GLU A 93 -15.16 1.85 -1.33
N ARG A 94 -16.50 1.89 -1.27
CA ARG A 94 -17.23 1.52 -0.06
C ARG A 94 -17.06 0.05 0.29
N GLY A 95 -17.10 -0.83 -0.72
CA GLY A 95 -16.90 -2.26 -0.54
C GLY A 95 -15.46 -2.57 -0.10
N PHE A 96 -14.49 -1.95 -0.75
CA PHE A 96 -13.07 -2.07 -0.40
C PHE A 96 -12.77 -1.53 1.01
N ALA A 97 -13.35 -0.38 1.39
CA ALA A 97 -13.26 0.17 2.73
C ALA A 97 -13.91 -0.74 3.78
N ALA A 98 -15.02 -1.38 3.43
CA ALA A 98 -15.70 -2.34 4.27
C ALA A 98 -14.84 -3.60 4.45
N GLU A 99 -14.17 -4.07 3.41
CA GLU A 99 -13.26 -5.22 3.47
C GLU A 99 -12.10 -4.97 4.44
N ILE A 100 -11.39 -3.84 4.30
CA ILE A 100 -10.36 -3.41 5.26
C ILE A 100 -10.98 -3.28 6.67
N GLY A 101 -12.22 -2.82 6.75
CA GLY A 101 -12.96 -2.62 7.98
C GLY A 101 -13.45 -3.89 8.70
N LYS A 102 -13.37 -5.08 8.09
CA LYS A 102 -13.72 -6.35 8.74
C LYS A 102 -12.73 -6.74 9.85
N HIS A 103 -11.62 -6.04 9.92
CA HIS A 103 -10.53 -6.34 10.84
C HIS A 103 -10.62 -5.41 12.05
N VAL A 104 -10.60 -5.99 13.26
CA VAL A 104 -10.84 -5.29 14.54
C VAL A 104 -9.74 -4.29 14.92
N VAL A 105 -8.64 -4.24 14.17
CA VAL A 105 -7.64 -3.18 14.32
C VAL A 105 -8.21 -1.88 13.75
N THR A 106 -8.54 -0.95 14.65
CA THR A 106 -9.26 0.27 14.27
C THR A 106 -8.34 1.39 13.78
N GLN A 107 -7.03 1.32 14.05
CA GLN A 107 -6.06 2.35 13.67
C GLN A 107 -4.75 1.72 13.21
N PHE A 108 -4.30 2.06 12.00
CA PHE A 108 -3.00 1.63 11.48
C PHE A 108 -2.04 2.81 11.52
N SER A 109 -0.88 2.62 12.13
CA SER A 109 0.20 3.61 12.09
C SER A 109 1.07 3.47 10.85
N ALA A 110 1.02 2.30 10.19
CA ALA A 110 1.79 2.02 8.99
C ALA A 110 1.02 1.22 7.93
N LEU A 111 1.39 1.44 6.67
CA LEU A 111 0.90 0.72 5.51
C LEU A 111 2.06 0.25 4.63
N ASN A 112 2.09 -1.06 4.38
CA ASN A 112 2.90 -1.69 3.34
C ASN A 112 1.99 -2.03 2.17
N LEU A 113 2.32 -1.53 0.98
CA LEU A 113 1.58 -1.78 -0.24
C LEU A 113 2.48 -2.49 -1.25
N HIS A 114 2.17 -3.74 -1.55
CA HIS A 114 2.86 -4.53 -2.55
C HIS A 114 2.02 -4.57 -3.82
N LEU A 115 2.56 -4.01 -4.91
CA LEU A 115 1.90 -3.89 -6.20
C LEU A 115 2.57 -4.76 -7.23
N THR A 116 1.77 -5.57 -7.93
CA THR A 116 2.21 -6.27 -9.14
C THR A 116 1.53 -5.67 -10.37
N THR A 117 2.32 -5.21 -11.34
CA THR A 117 1.79 -4.57 -12.57
C THR A 117 2.60 -4.95 -13.81
N LYS A 118 1.95 -4.91 -14.98
CA LYS A 118 2.62 -5.07 -16.28
C LYS A 118 3.01 -3.74 -16.93
N GLY A 119 2.76 -2.60 -16.27
CA GLY A 119 3.07 -1.27 -16.78
C GLY A 119 2.00 -0.21 -16.50
N HIS A 120 0.95 -0.55 -15.74
CA HIS A 120 -0.06 0.41 -15.28
C HIS A 120 0.51 1.38 -14.26
N ALA A 121 0.12 2.65 -14.38
CA ALA A 121 0.41 3.69 -13.40
C ALA A 121 -0.33 3.41 -12.08
N PHE A 122 0.32 3.70 -10.95
CA PHE A 122 -0.24 3.46 -9.61
C PHE A 122 -0.60 4.75 -8.86
N GLY A 123 -0.04 5.90 -9.24
CA GLY A 123 -0.10 7.13 -8.44
C GLY A 123 -1.51 7.56 -8.04
N ALA A 124 -2.44 7.55 -9.00
CA ALA A 124 -3.84 7.92 -8.76
C ALA A 124 -4.53 6.96 -7.78
N PHE A 125 -4.30 5.66 -7.94
CA PHE A 125 -4.84 4.63 -7.06
C PHE A 125 -4.27 4.76 -5.64
N VAL A 126 -2.96 4.94 -5.49
CA VAL A 126 -2.31 5.06 -4.18
C VAL A 126 -2.79 6.32 -3.46
N LEU A 127 -2.96 7.43 -4.18
CA LEU A 127 -3.51 8.64 -3.60
C LEU A 127 -4.94 8.42 -3.08
N ARG A 128 -5.78 7.75 -3.86
CA ARG A 128 -7.16 7.41 -3.49
C ARG A 128 -7.21 6.50 -2.26
N LEU A 129 -6.31 5.52 -2.20
CA LEU A 129 -6.15 4.63 -1.05
C LEU A 129 -5.78 5.43 0.22
N LEU A 130 -4.71 6.23 0.16
CA LEU A 130 -4.24 7.02 1.30
C LEU A 130 -5.24 8.08 1.77
N GLY A 131 -6.10 8.57 0.87
CA GLY A 131 -7.19 9.49 1.20
C GLY A 131 -8.39 8.87 1.94
N MET A 132 -8.41 7.54 2.13
CA MET A 132 -9.50 6.88 2.85
C MET A 132 -9.49 7.23 4.33
N HIS A 133 -10.64 7.57 4.92
CA HIS A 133 -10.74 7.94 6.34
C HIS A 133 -10.17 6.87 7.29
N ARG A 134 -10.26 5.58 6.95
CA ARG A 134 -9.68 4.48 7.76
C ARG A 134 -8.14 4.50 7.79
N LEU A 135 -7.52 5.15 6.83
CA LEU A 135 -6.07 5.19 6.62
C LEU A 135 -5.45 6.53 7.04
N LYS A 136 -6.25 7.44 7.63
CA LYS A 136 -5.83 8.80 8.02
C LYS A 136 -4.75 8.86 9.10
N ASP A 137 -4.65 7.81 9.92
CA ASP A 137 -3.71 7.70 11.03
C ASP A 137 -2.38 7.06 10.60
N ILE A 138 -2.24 6.71 9.32
CA ILE A 138 -0.98 6.20 8.78
C ILE A 138 0.04 7.32 8.75
N HIS A 139 1.18 7.04 9.37
CA HIS A 139 2.34 7.91 9.40
C HIS A 139 3.52 7.33 8.62
N ASN A 140 3.59 6.01 8.48
CA ASN A 140 4.67 5.34 7.76
C ASN A 140 4.09 4.58 6.57
N PHE A 141 4.50 4.95 5.36
CA PHE A 141 4.01 4.33 4.13
C PHE A 141 5.18 3.72 3.35
N ASN A 142 5.07 2.43 3.06
CA ASN A 142 5.99 1.72 2.19
C ASN A 142 5.22 1.18 0.99
N ILE A 143 5.75 1.40 -0.20
CA ILE A 143 5.23 0.81 -1.43
C ILE A 143 6.35 0.06 -2.13
N ASP A 144 6.05 -1.16 -2.56
CA ASP A 144 6.93 -2.04 -3.31
C ASP A 144 6.25 -2.40 -4.62
N VAL A 145 6.84 -1.97 -5.74
CA VAL A 145 6.27 -2.12 -7.08
C VAL A 145 7.04 -3.18 -7.86
N SER A 146 6.50 -4.39 -7.86
CA SER A 146 6.95 -5.51 -8.68
C SER A 146 6.38 -5.40 -10.10
N ARG A 147 7.24 -5.43 -11.10
CA ARG A 147 6.83 -5.36 -12.51
C ARG A 147 7.12 -6.66 -13.24
N SER A 148 6.19 -7.07 -14.09
CA SER A 148 6.38 -8.17 -15.02
C SER A 148 7.57 -7.90 -15.94
N GLU A 149 8.30 -8.97 -16.30
CA GLU A 149 9.34 -8.92 -17.34
C GLU A 149 8.74 -8.55 -18.70
N VAL A 150 7.49 -8.98 -18.95
CA VAL A 150 6.70 -8.54 -20.09
C VAL A 150 6.18 -7.15 -19.80
N LYS A 151 6.84 -6.14 -20.40
CA LYS A 151 6.43 -4.73 -20.33
C LYS A 151 5.31 -4.48 -21.33
N GLU A 152 4.12 -4.20 -20.82
CA GLU A 152 2.99 -3.71 -21.61
C GLU A 152 2.79 -2.23 -21.27
N ALA A 153 2.76 -1.36 -22.28
CA ALA A 153 2.45 0.05 -22.05
C ALA A 153 1.02 0.20 -21.50
N CYS A 154 0.79 1.08 -20.51
CA CYS A 154 -0.57 1.39 -20.06
C CYS A 154 -1.36 1.89 -21.29
N PRO A 155 -2.52 1.28 -21.64
CA PRO A 155 -3.30 1.70 -22.80
C PRO A 155 -3.68 3.18 -22.75
N LEU A 156 -3.79 3.85 -23.90
CA LEU A 156 -4.09 5.30 -24.00
C LEU A 156 -5.35 5.75 -23.23
N ASN A 157 -6.33 4.86 -23.06
CA ASN A 157 -7.58 5.12 -22.32
C ASN A 157 -7.69 4.31 -21.03
N CYS A 158 -6.55 3.87 -20.49
CA CYS A 158 -6.56 3.10 -19.27
C CYS A 158 -6.98 3.97 -18.08
N PRO A 159 -7.88 3.49 -17.19
CA PRO A 159 -8.25 4.24 -16.01
C PRO A 159 -7.13 4.30 -14.94
N CYS A 160 -5.91 3.84 -15.26
CA CYS A 160 -4.72 3.90 -14.40
C CYS A 160 -4.37 5.34 -13.94
N ASP A 161 -4.72 6.36 -14.74
CA ASP A 161 -4.48 7.78 -14.45
C ASP A 161 -5.74 8.52 -13.93
N GLY A 162 -6.79 7.78 -13.55
CA GLY A 162 -8.05 8.33 -13.07
C GLY A 162 -8.13 8.45 -11.53
N PRO A 163 -8.80 9.47 -10.98
CA PRO A 163 -9.59 10.50 -11.68
C PRO A 163 -8.72 11.60 -12.31
N LYS A 164 -9.23 12.24 -13.38
CA LYS A 164 -8.54 13.36 -14.03
C LYS A 164 -8.19 14.43 -12.99
N GLY A 165 -6.93 14.88 -13.01
CA GLY A 165 -6.44 15.94 -12.12
C GLY A 165 -5.97 15.46 -10.75
N TRP A 166 -5.86 14.15 -10.48
CA TRP A 166 -5.29 13.62 -9.22
C TRP A 166 -3.90 14.22 -8.89
N LYS A 167 -3.10 14.52 -9.91
CA LYS A 167 -1.79 15.18 -9.81
C LYS A 167 -1.83 16.57 -9.18
N SER A 168 -2.99 17.24 -9.26
CA SER A 168 -3.23 18.56 -8.69
C SER A 168 -4.13 18.52 -7.45
N GLN A 169 -4.56 17.34 -7.01
CA GLN A 169 -5.39 17.22 -5.81
C GLN A 169 -4.58 17.61 -4.58
N THR A 170 -5.27 18.29 -3.66
CA THR A 170 -4.72 18.67 -2.35
C THR A 170 -5.55 17.94 -1.31
N ILE A 171 -5.08 16.76 -0.91
CA ILE A 171 -5.66 16.00 0.20
C ILE A 171 -4.74 16.09 1.40
N SER A 172 -5.29 16.02 2.61
CA SER A 172 -4.49 16.07 3.84
C SER A 172 -3.98 14.68 4.18
N LEU A 173 -2.67 14.46 4.06
CA LEU A 173 -1.99 13.23 4.47
C LEU A 173 -1.11 13.48 5.71
N ASN A 174 -1.13 12.54 6.65
CA ASN A 174 -0.34 12.61 7.89
C ASN A 174 0.95 11.77 7.82
N LEU A 175 1.49 11.60 6.61
CA LEU A 175 2.69 10.79 6.39
C LEU A 175 3.92 11.50 6.96
N ARG A 176 4.71 10.75 7.73
CA ARG A 176 6.00 11.15 8.30
C ARG A 176 7.16 10.50 7.58
N LYS A 177 7.00 9.26 7.12
CA LYS A 177 8.01 8.51 6.38
C LYS A 177 7.38 7.83 5.18
N VAL A 178 8.02 7.97 4.02
CA VAL A 178 7.62 7.29 2.79
C VAL A 178 8.80 6.52 2.23
N LYS A 179 8.57 5.27 1.86
CA LYS A 179 9.56 4.43 1.19
C LYS A 179 8.95 3.85 -0.08
N ILE A 180 9.66 4.01 -1.20
CA ILE A 180 9.22 3.56 -2.52
C ILE A 180 10.28 2.62 -3.08
N GLU A 181 9.94 1.34 -3.21
CA GLU A 181 10.78 0.30 -3.79
C GLU A 181 10.35 -0.03 -5.22
N GLY A 182 11.34 -0.28 -6.09
CA GLY A 182 11.09 -0.52 -7.50
C GLY A 182 10.80 0.75 -8.30
N PHE A 183 11.33 1.91 -7.88
CA PHE A 183 11.10 3.18 -8.56
C PHE A 183 11.88 3.25 -9.88
N LYS A 184 11.18 3.48 -11.00
CA LYS A 184 11.79 3.56 -12.35
C LYS A 184 11.95 4.98 -12.86
N GLY A 185 11.52 6.00 -12.10
CA GLY A 185 11.58 7.39 -12.54
C GLY A 185 10.64 7.70 -13.70
N GLU A 186 9.59 6.90 -13.90
CA GLU A 186 8.58 7.19 -14.91
C GLU A 186 7.77 8.44 -14.50
N ASN A 187 7.26 9.19 -15.48
CA ASN A 187 6.58 10.47 -15.22
C ASN A 187 5.44 10.34 -14.19
N HIS A 188 4.67 9.25 -14.21
CA HIS A 188 3.58 9.04 -13.25
C HIS A 188 4.08 8.77 -11.82
N GLU A 189 5.27 8.19 -11.65
CA GLU A 189 5.89 7.97 -10.34
C GLU A 189 6.45 9.27 -9.77
N LEU A 190 7.04 10.09 -10.63
CA LEU A 190 7.49 11.44 -10.27
C LEU A 190 6.30 12.34 -9.90
N ASP A 191 5.20 12.26 -10.65
CA ASP A 191 3.95 12.96 -10.33
C ASP A 191 3.40 12.51 -8.97
N PHE A 192 3.41 11.21 -8.69
CA PHE A 192 3.03 10.67 -7.38
C PHE A 192 3.89 11.23 -6.25
N LEU A 193 5.22 11.23 -6.43
CA LEU A 193 6.16 11.76 -5.44
C LEU A 193 5.87 13.25 -5.13
N LYS A 194 5.64 14.07 -6.17
CA LYS A 194 5.26 15.48 -6.01
C LYS A 194 3.96 15.63 -5.21
N VAL A 195 2.95 14.81 -5.50
CA VAL A 195 1.69 14.84 -4.76
C VAL A 195 1.90 14.46 -3.30
N VAL A 196 2.68 13.42 -3.01
CA VAL A 196 2.97 12.99 -1.63
C VAL A 196 3.66 14.10 -0.84
N LEU A 197 4.69 14.72 -1.42
CA LEU A 197 5.44 15.83 -0.81
C LEU A 197 4.52 17.02 -0.52
N ARG A 198 3.67 17.40 -1.48
CA ARG A 198 2.72 18.50 -1.33
C ARG A 198 1.62 18.22 -0.30
N CYS A 199 1.06 17.01 -0.32
CA CYS A 199 -0.09 16.62 0.49
C CYS A 199 0.29 16.18 1.91
N SER A 200 1.58 16.05 2.22
CA SER A 200 2.07 15.57 3.53
C SER A 200 2.97 16.59 4.23
N PRO A 201 2.41 17.66 4.85
CA PRO A 201 3.22 18.67 5.54
C PRO A 201 4.06 18.13 6.71
N THR A 202 3.68 16.97 7.26
CA THR A 202 4.37 16.31 8.39
C THR A 202 5.49 15.35 7.96
N LEU A 203 5.75 15.27 6.66
CA LEU A 203 6.72 14.36 6.06
C LEU A 203 8.14 14.76 6.45
N LYS A 204 8.89 13.81 7.01
CA LYS A 204 10.26 14.01 7.47
C LYS A 204 11.27 13.41 6.52
N SER A 205 10.97 12.24 5.95
CA SER A 205 11.88 11.54 5.08
C SER A 205 11.16 10.79 3.96
N VAL A 206 11.75 10.81 2.77
CA VAL A 206 11.37 9.97 1.64
C VAL A 206 12.59 9.16 1.22
N THR A 207 12.43 7.84 1.15
CA THR A 207 13.45 6.95 0.60
C THR A 207 12.94 6.36 -0.71
N VAL A 208 13.71 6.55 -1.78
CA VAL A 208 13.43 5.95 -3.09
C VAL A 208 14.50 4.91 -3.38
N LYS A 209 14.07 3.68 -3.65
CA LYS A 209 14.96 2.56 -4.00
C LYS A 209 14.78 2.15 -5.44
N LEU A 210 15.91 2.03 -6.12
CA LEU A 210 15.98 1.64 -7.52
C LEU A 210 15.84 0.13 -7.70
N PRO A 211 15.28 -0.34 -8.84
CA PRO A 211 15.26 -1.75 -9.17
C PRO A 211 16.67 -2.24 -9.53
N ASP A 212 16.95 -3.49 -9.17
CA ASP A 212 18.25 -4.18 -9.28
C ASP A 212 18.85 -4.24 -10.71
N ARG A 213 18.05 -4.06 -11.77
CA ARG A 213 18.48 -4.33 -13.16
C ARG A 213 18.10 -3.29 -14.21
N ASP A 214 17.26 -2.32 -13.86
CA ASP A 214 16.81 -1.28 -14.79
C ASP A 214 17.36 0.05 -14.28
N MET A 215 18.53 0.46 -14.80
CA MET A 215 19.03 1.80 -14.50
C MET A 215 18.07 2.80 -15.16
N PRO A 216 17.55 3.79 -14.41
CA PRO A 216 16.56 4.70 -14.98
C PRO A 216 17.21 5.65 -15.99
N SER A 217 16.41 6.30 -16.83
CA SER A 217 16.93 7.16 -17.91
C SER A 217 17.83 8.28 -17.40
N ASP A 218 18.87 8.68 -18.12
CA ASP A 218 19.92 9.62 -17.67
C ASP A 218 19.42 10.91 -16.98
N ASP A 219 18.21 11.37 -17.27
CA ASP A 219 17.61 12.59 -16.69
C ASP A 219 16.87 12.37 -15.34
N TRP A 220 16.67 11.12 -14.93
CA TRP A 220 15.86 10.81 -13.73
C TRP A 220 16.48 11.37 -12.43
N CYS A 221 17.80 11.27 -12.28
CA CYS A 221 18.54 11.79 -11.12
C CYS A 221 18.31 13.31 -10.99
N THR A 222 18.44 14.02 -12.11
CA THR A 222 18.20 15.46 -12.16
C THR A 222 16.77 15.80 -11.75
N LYS A 223 15.78 15.06 -12.27
CA LYS A 223 14.36 15.27 -11.90
C LYS A 223 14.10 15.04 -10.43
N ILE A 224 14.61 13.95 -9.84
CA ILE A 224 14.36 13.64 -8.43
C ILE A 224 15.07 14.63 -7.51
N HIS A 225 16.30 15.04 -7.84
CA HIS A 225 17.01 16.08 -7.10
C HIS A 225 16.30 17.42 -7.17
N ASN A 226 15.78 17.81 -8.33
CA ASN A 226 14.98 19.03 -8.47
C ASN A 226 13.70 18.97 -7.63
N ILE A 227 13.01 17.81 -7.62
CA ILE A 227 11.83 17.61 -6.76
C ILE A 227 12.21 17.77 -5.29
N PHE A 228 13.26 17.10 -4.78
CA PHE A 228 13.66 17.28 -3.39
C PHE A 228 14.18 18.70 -3.09
N GLY A 229 14.76 19.39 -4.07
CA GLY A 229 15.15 20.80 -3.98
C GLY A 229 13.97 21.75 -3.77
N GLU A 230 12.78 21.42 -4.27
CA GLU A 230 11.54 22.18 -4.00
C GLU A 230 11.04 21.98 -2.55
N TYR A 231 11.47 20.91 -1.87
CA TYR A 231 11.03 20.52 -0.53
C TYR A 231 12.23 20.32 0.42
N PRO A 232 13.04 21.37 0.69
CA PRO A 232 14.32 21.25 1.40
C PRO A 232 14.20 20.81 2.87
N TYR A 233 12.99 20.82 3.43
CA TYR A 233 12.68 20.36 4.78
C TYR A 233 12.42 18.85 4.89
N VAL A 234 12.36 18.14 3.75
CA VAL A 234 12.19 16.68 3.70
C VAL A 234 13.54 16.04 3.36
N GLU A 235 13.96 15.08 4.18
CA GLU A 235 15.16 14.30 3.92
C GLU A 235 14.91 13.31 2.76
N GLY A 236 15.45 13.63 1.58
CA GLY A 236 15.38 12.78 0.38
C GLY A 236 16.57 11.82 0.32
N ASN A 237 16.29 10.52 0.44
CA ASN A 237 17.28 9.45 0.37
C ASN A 237 17.09 8.63 -0.91
N ILE A 238 18.18 8.37 -1.62
CA ILE A 238 18.19 7.55 -2.84
C ILE A 238 19.09 6.36 -2.58
N ASP A 239 18.50 5.19 -2.41
CA ASP A 239 19.26 3.96 -2.20
C ASP A 239 19.44 3.25 -3.54
N LEU A 240 20.70 3.15 -3.97
CA LEU A 240 21.13 2.21 -4.99
C LEU A 240 21.20 0.83 -4.31
N ILE A 241 20.47 -0.16 -4.80
CA ILE A 241 20.74 -1.54 -4.40
C ILE A 241 22.10 -1.90 -5.02
N SER A 242 23.18 -1.68 -4.28
CA SER A 242 24.48 -2.23 -4.62
C SER A 242 24.42 -3.73 -4.37
N GLY A 243 24.37 -4.50 -5.47
CA GLY A 243 24.48 -5.96 -5.46
C GLY A 243 25.83 -6.46 -4.94
#